data_AF-A0A0D2AHY0-F1
#
_entry.id   AF-A0A0D2AHY0-F1
#
_cell.length_a   1.000
_cell.length_b   1.000
_cell.length_c   1.000
_cell.angle_alpha   90.00
_cell.angle_beta   90.00
_cell.angle_gamma   90.00
#
_symmetry.space_group_name_H-M   'P 1'
#
loop_
_entity.id
_entity.type
_entity.pdbx_description
1 polymer ?
#
loop_
_entity_poly.entity_id
_entity_poly.type
_entity_poly.pdbx_seq_one_letter_code
_entity_poly.pdbx_strand_id
1 'polypeptide(L)'
;MPTRDEFTVGYICANGNTLTSCVISLDEEHPPLPQYRHDNNAYQLGKIGSHKVAMCCLLGQSRYQTESAAVDMMRSFPRIGDPGQRRCRWRAA
;
A
#
# COMPACT_ATOMS: atom_id res chain seq x y z
N MET A 1 -8.01 6.23 14.28
CA MET A 1 -6.83 6.00 13.42
C MET A 1 -6.69 4.50 13.21
N PRO A 2 -6.52 4.02 11.98
CA PRO A 2 -6.40 2.58 11.71
C PRO A 2 -5.07 2.02 12.21
N THR A 3 -5.03 0.73 12.54
CA THR A 3 -3.80 0.01 12.87
C THR A 3 -3.23 -0.70 11.63
N ARG A 4 -1.93 -1.04 11.65
CA ARG A 4 -1.21 -1.63 10.51
C ARG A 4 -1.77 -2.99 10.07
N ASP A 5 -2.30 -3.74 11.03
CA ASP A 5 -2.96 -5.03 10.83
C ASP A 5 -4.36 -4.91 10.22
N GLU A 6 -4.91 -3.71 10.01
CA GLU A 6 -6.19 -3.55 9.31
C GLU A 6 -6.05 -3.41 7.79
N PHE A 7 -4.83 -3.16 7.29
CA PHE A 7 -4.56 -3.00 5.87
C PHE A 7 -4.42 -4.35 5.18
N THR A 8 -5.26 -4.58 4.18
CA THR A 8 -5.38 -5.87 3.49
C THR A 8 -4.88 -5.83 2.06
N VAL A 9 -4.67 -4.64 1.49
CA VAL A 9 -4.25 -4.50 0.10
C VAL A 9 -3.02 -3.61 0.03
N GLY A 10 -1.99 -4.09 -0.66
CA GLY A 10 -0.78 -3.34 -0.96
C GLY A 10 -0.73 -2.93 -2.42
N TYR A 11 -0.37 -1.68 -2.70
CA TYR A 11 -0.18 -1.17 -4.05
C TYR A 11 1.13 -0.41 -4.19
N ILE A 12 1.96 -0.80 -5.17
CA ILE A 12 3.27 -0.20 -5.42
C ILE A 12 3.24 0.45 -6.80
N CYS A 13 3.39 1.77 -6.83
CA CYS A 13 3.35 2.57 -8.05
C CYS A 13 4.76 2.76 -8.63
N ALA A 14 4.87 2.73 -9.95
CA ALA A 14 6.12 3.03 -10.65
C ALA A 14 6.41 4.54 -10.77
N ASN A 15 5.39 5.40 -10.69
CA ASN A 15 5.54 6.85 -10.76
C ASN A 15 4.44 7.61 -9.99
N GLY A 16 4.66 8.90 -9.78
CA GLY A 16 3.78 9.76 -8.98
C GLY A 16 2.39 9.93 -9.58
N ASN A 17 2.27 9.98 -10.91
CA ASN A 17 0.98 10.12 -11.59
C ASN A 17 0.04 8.96 -11.23
N THR A 18 0.55 7.73 -11.23
CA THR A 18 -0.25 6.56 -10.86
C THR A 18 -0.68 6.63 -9.40
N LEU A 19 0.21 7.06 -8.50
CA LEU A 19 -0.14 7.26 -7.09
C LEU A 19 -1.24 8.30 -6.93
N THR A 20 -1.12 9.46 -7.60
CA THR A 20 -2.14 10.51 -7.56
C THR A 20 -3.50 9.99 -8.02
N SER A 21 -3.55 9.25 -9.13
CA SER A 21 -4.81 8.65 -9.60
C SER A 21 -5.40 7.65 -8.60
N CYS A 22 -4.57 6.83 -7.95
CA CYS A 22 -5.04 5.88 -6.93
C CYS A 22 -5.57 6.59 -5.68
N VAL A 23 -4.91 7.65 -5.23
CA VAL A 23 -5.35 8.45 -4.09
C VAL A 23 -6.70 9.11 -4.38
N ILE A 24 -6.88 9.67 -5.58
CA ILE A 24 -8.16 10.23 -6.03
C ILE A 24 -9.28 9.17 -6.06
N SER A 25 -8.92 7.90 -6.26
CA SER A 25 -9.89 6.79 -6.33
C SER A 25 -10.26 6.22 -4.95
N LEU A 26 -9.73 6.76 -3.86
CA LEU A 26 -10.07 6.32 -2.50
C LEU A 26 -11.47 6.81 -2.10
N ASP A 27 -12.22 5.94 -1.41
CA ASP A 27 -13.46 6.34 -0.75
C ASP A 27 -13.18 7.14 0.53
N GLU A 28 -12.05 6.84 1.19
CA GLU A 28 -11.60 7.51 2.41
C GLU A 28 -10.06 7.56 2.45
N GLU A 29 -9.50 8.72 2.76
CA GLU A 29 -8.08 8.87 3.08
C GLU A 29 -7.84 8.68 4.58
N HIS A 30 -6.80 7.93 4.92
CA HIS A 30 -6.38 7.72 6.30
C HIS A 30 -5.12 8.53 6.60
N PRO A 31 -4.97 9.06 7.83
CA PRO A 31 -3.76 9.78 8.21
C PRO A 31 -2.53 8.86 8.14
N PRO A 32 -1.34 9.43 7.85
CA PRO A 32 -0.12 8.65 7.81
C PRO A 32 0.18 8.02 9.17
N LEU A 33 0.69 6.80 9.14
CA LEU A 33 1.17 6.12 10.34
C LEU A 33 2.65 6.45 10.59
N PRO A 34 3.13 6.40 11.84
CA PRO A 34 4.54 6.56 12.14
C PRO A 34 5.40 5.58 11.33
N GLN A 35 6.58 6.01 10.90
CA GLN A 35 7.50 5.20 10.09
C GLN A 35 7.78 3.87 10.79
N TYR A 36 7.68 2.77 10.04
CA TYR A 36 8.00 1.45 10.58
C TYR A 36 9.52 1.26 10.62
N ARG A 37 10.01 0.52 11.61
CA ARG A 37 11.44 0.31 11.79
C ARG A 37 12.02 -0.43 10.57
N HIS A 38 13.08 0.14 9.98
CA HIS A 38 13.76 -0.40 8.78
C HIS A 38 12.94 -0.37 7.49
N ASP A 39 11.79 0.29 7.49
CA ASP A 39 11.05 0.62 6.28
C ASP A 39 11.26 2.11 6.02
N ASN A 40 11.69 2.49 4.81
CA ASN A 40 11.87 3.90 4.42
C ASN A 40 10.85 4.33 3.35
N ASN A 41 9.85 3.48 3.06
CA ASN A 41 8.81 3.81 2.10
C ASN A 41 7.86 4.85 2.69
N ALA A 42 7.45 5.80 1.85
CA ALA A 42 6.36 6.71 2.15
C ALA A 42 5.05 6.06 1.71
N TYR A 43 4.11 5.92 2.66
CA TYR A 43 2.80 5.32 2.39
C TYR A 43 1.71 6.37 2.39
N GLN A 44 0.86 6.31 1.36
CA GLN A 44 -0.48 6.88 1.39
C GLN A 44 -1.47 5.79 1.77
N LEU A 45 -2.32 6.09 2.74
CA LEU A 45 -3.23 5.12 3.34
C LEU A 45 -4.67 5.52 3.07
N GLY A 46 -5.53 4.54 2.84
CA GLY A 46 -6.95 4.81 2.64
C GLY A 46 -7.79 3.56 2.55
N LYS A 47 -8.99 3.73 2.01
CA LYS A 47 -9.99 2.68 1.87
C LYS A 47 -10.65 2.74 0.49
N ILE A 48 -10.88 1.57 -0.09
CA ILE A 48 -11.68 1.36 -1.29
C ILE A 48 -12.65 0.20 -1.00
N GLY A 49 -13.94 0.48 -1.04
CA GLY A 49 -15.01 -0.42 -0.61
C GLY A 49 -14.80 -0.89 0.83
N SER A 50 -14.68 -2.20 1.02
CA SER A 50 -14.41 -2.82 2.32
C SER A 50 -12.92 -3.01 2.62
N HIS A 51 -12.03 -2.63 1.70
CA HIS A 51 -10.60 -2.90 1.81
C HIS A 51 -9.83 -1.65 2.22
N LYS A 52 -9.00 -1.78 3.26
CA LYS A 52 -7.99 -0.77 3.60
C LYS A 52 -6.73 -1.02 2.77
N VAL A 53 -6.27 0.02 2.09
CA VAL A 53 -5.22 -0.04 1.09
C VAL A 53 -4.01 0.78 1.56
N ALA A 54 -2.83 0.17 1.49
CA ALA A 54 -1.54 0.83 1.71
C ALA A 54 -0.84 1.00 0.36
N MET A 55 -0.55 2.24 -0.02
CA MET A 55 0.01 2.58 -1.33
C MET A 55 1.36 3.26 -1.16
N CYS A 56 2.38 2.85 -1.91
CA CYS A 56 3.65 3.57 -1.98
C CYS A 56 4.04 3.82 -3.44
N CYS A 57 4.90 4.82 -3.66
CA CYS A 57 5.42 5.14 -4.99
C CYS A 57 6.93 5.14 -5.00
N LEU A 58 7.50 4.54 -6.04
CA LEU A 58 8.95 4.42 -6.25
C LEU A 58 9.41 5.45 -7.29
N LEU A 59 9.45 6.72 -6.89
CA LEU A 59 9.88 7.80 -7.78
C LEU A 59 11.37 7.65 -8.15
N GLY A 60 11.65 7.44 -9.44
CA GLY A 60 13.02 7.43 -9.98
C GLY A 60 13.85 6.19 -9.62
N GLN A 61 13.20 5.08 -9.27
CA GLN A 61 13.89 3.91 -8.71
C GLN A 61 13.97 2.72 -9.68
N SER A 62 14.99 1.88 -9.50
CA SER A 62 15.24 0.67 -10.29
C SER A 62 14.32 -0.50 -9.86
N ARG A 63 14.19 -1.54 -10.70
CA ARG A 63 13.39 -2.74 -10.39
C ARG A 63 13.74 -3.40 -9.05
N TYR A 64 15.01 -3.38 -8.65
CA TYR A 64 15.47 -3.92 -7.36
C TYR A 64 14.83 -3.23 -6.15
N GLN A 65 14.50 -1.94 -6.28
CA GLN A 65 13.84 -1.19 -5.22
C GLN A 65 12.34 -1.53 -5.14
N THR A 66 11.73 -2.06 -6.20
CA THR A 66 10.36 -2.59 -6.18
C THR A 66 10.21 -3.85 -5.33
N GLU A 67 11.19 -4.76 -5.41
CA GLU A 67 11.19 -5.97 -4.58
C GLU A 67 11.38 -5.63 -3.10
N SER A 68 12.32 -4.72 -2.79
CA SER A 68 12.53 -4.25 -1.41
C SER A 68 11.26 -3.60 -0.85
N ALA A 69 10.62 -2.73 -1.62
CA ALA A 69 9.39 -2.05 -1.19
C ALA A 69 8.24 -3.03 -0.92
N ALA A 70 8.13 -4.11 -1.69
CA ALA A 70 7.14 -5.15 -1.44
C ALA A 70 7.44 -5.92 -0.14
N VAL A 71 8.72 -6.27 0.09
CA VAL A 71 9.14 -6.94 1.32
C VAL A 71 8.89 -6.06 2.54
N ASP A 72 9.27 -4.78 2.46
CA ASP A 72 9.07 -3.81 3.54
C ASP A 72 7.58 -3.56 3.79
N MET A 73 6.76 -3.44 2.74
CA MET A 73 5.30 -3.32 2.87
C MET A 73 4.68 -4.53 3.57
N MET A 74 5.08 -5.76 3.22
CA MET A 74 4.56 -6.96 3.90
C MET A 74 4.99 -7.04 5.38
N ARG A 75 6.18 -6.53 5.72
CA ARG A 75 6.64 -6.43 7.12
C ARG A 75 5.88 -5.35 7.88
N SER A 76 5.65 -4.21 7.24
CA SER A 76 4.96 -3.05 7.78
C SER A 76 3.46 -3.25 7.96
N PHE A 77 2.84 -4.10 7.14
CA PHE A 77 1.41 -4.37 7.11
C PHE A 77 1.18 -5.90 7.05
N PRO A 78 1.14 -6.58 8.22
CA PRO A 78 1.19 -8.04 8.29
C PRO A 78 0.09 -8.76 7.50
N ARG A 79 -1.08 -8.15 7.34
CA ARG A 79 -2.20 -8.75 6.61
C ARG A 79 -2.07 -8.67 5.10
N ILE A 80 -1.17 -7.85 4.54
CA ILE A 80 -0.91 -7.80 3.10
C ILE A 80 -0.15 -9.05 2.64
N GLY A 81 0.75 -9.57 3.48
CA GLY A 81 1.53 -10.78 3.21
C GLY A 81 0.89 -12.08 3.70
N ASP A 82 -0.31 -12.04 4.28
CA ASP A 82 -0.96 -13.20 4.89
C ASP A 82 -1.43 -14.21 3.81
N PRO A 83 -0.87 -15.43 3.77
CA PRO A 83 -1.27 -16.46 2.80
C PRO A 83 -2.71 -16.94 2.99
N GLY A 84 -3.33 -16.69 4.15
CA GLY A 84 -4.76 -16.96 4.40
C GLY A 84 -5.70 -15.97 3.72
N GLN A 85 -5.19 -14.87 3.17
CA GLN A 85 -6.01 -13.86 2.52
C GLN A 85 -6.31 -14.28 1.07
N ARG A 86 -7.60 -14.47 0.77
CA ARG A 86 -8.05 -14.73 -0.61
C ARG A 86 -7.65 -13.54 -1.48
N ARG A 87 -6.90 -13.79 -2.57
CA ARG A 87 -6.53 -12.75 -3.54
C ARG A 87 -7.75 -11.92 -3.91
N CYS A 88 -7.77 -10.64 -3.51
CA CYS A 88 -8.84 -9.73 -3.87
C CYS A 88 -8.84 -9.56 -5.39
N ARG A 89 -9.85 -10.12 -6.06
CA ARG A 89 -10.05 -9.91 -7.49
C ARG A 89 -10.68 -8.54 -7.68
N TRP A 90 -9.83 -7.53 -7.87
CA TRP A 90 -10.28 -6.25 -8.39
C TRP A 90 -10.82 -6.47 -9.81
N ARG A 91 -12.10 -6.20 -10.03
CA ARG A 91 -12.64 -6.00 -11.37
C ARG A 91 -12.33 -4.56 -11.74
N ALA A 92 -11.54 -4.34 -12.79
CA ALA A 92 -11.51 -3.05 -13.44
C ALA A 92 -12.93 -2.75 -13.95
N ALA A 93 -13.44 -1.55 -13.63
CA ALA A 93 -14.62 -1.02 -14.31
C ALA A 93 -14.27 -0.66 -15.75
#